data_AF-A0A2S5Z4T4-F1
#
_entry.id   AF-A0A2S5Z4T4-F1
#
_cell.length_a   1.000
_cell.length_b   1.000
_cell.length_c   1.000
_cell.angle_alpha   90.00
_cell.angle_beta   90.00
_cell.angle_gamma   90.00
#
_symmetry.space_group_name_H-M   'P 1'
#
loop_
_entity.id
_entity.type
_entity.pdbx_description
1 polymer ?
#
loop_
_entity_poly.entity_id
_entity_poly.type
_entity_poly.pdbx_seq_one_letter_code
_entity_poly.pdbx_strand_id
1 'polypeptide(L)' 'MATTVYFEETVIGQGGKDRMDVEMGRSSFFEEDSIYLNVDGNSVVMDRATAKRFVEAVMNVGFYHGFVE' A
#
# COMPACT_ATOMS: atom_id res chain seq x y z
N MET A 1 1.23 2.56 -19.61
CA MET A 1 1.15 1.84 -18.32
C MET A 1 2.25 2.39 -17.44
N ALA A 2 1.88 3.22 -16.46
CA ALA A 2 2.83 3.78 -15.52
C ALA A 2 2.35 3.46 -14.11
N THR A 3 3.25 2.92 -13.29
CA THR A 3 3.11 2.96 -11.84
C THR A 3 3.84 4.20 -11.33
N THR A 4 3.29 4.81 -10.29
CA THR A 4 4.00 5.80 -9.48
C THR A 4 4.15 5.22 -8.09
N VAL A 5 5.37 4.83 -7.75
CA VAL A 5 5.75 4.28 -6.45
C VAL A 5 5.71 5.39 -5.41
N TYR A 6 5.04 5.14 -4.27
CA TYR A 6 5.02 6.04 -3.13
C TYR A 6 5.67 5.43 -1.89
N PHE A 7 5.75 4.11 -1.83
CA PHE A 7 6.39 3.37 -0.76
C PHE A 7 7.06 2.13 -1.36
N GLU A 8 8.33 1.90 -1.06
CA GLU A 8 9.09 0.73 -1.47
C GLU A 8 10.18 0.46 -0.42
N GLU A 9 9.99 -0.59 0.38
CA GLU A 9 10.93 -0.96 1.43
C GLU A 9 10.78 -2.44 1.82
N THR A 10 11.88 -3.05 2.30
CA THR A 10 11.80 -4.26 3.10
C THR A 10 11.32 -3.89 4.51
N VAL A 11 10.04 -4.13 4.80
CA VAL A 11 9.46 -3.90 6.13
C VAL A 11 9.99 -4.94 7.10
N ILE A 12 10.55 -4.49 8.22
CA ILE A 12 11.04 -5.35 9.30
C ILE A 12 10.06 -5.27 10.47
N GLY A 13 9.54 -6.42 10.91
CA GLY A 13 8.66 -6.49 12.07
C GLY A 13 9.35 -6.04 13.36
N GLN A 14 8.58 -5.55 14.34
CA GLN A 14 9.11 -5.01 15.60
C GLN A 14 9.98 -6.00 16.42
N GLY A 15 9.85 -7.31 16.15
CA GLY A 15 10.69 -8.36 16.73
C GLY A 15 11.96 -8.72 15.92
N GLY A 16 12.19 -8.08 14.77
CA GLY A 16 13.36 -8.26 13.90
C GLY A 16 13.44 -9.61 13.15
N LYS A 17 12.47 -10.50 13.34
CA LYS A 17 12.45 -11.84 12.74
C LYS A 17 11.71 -11.88 11.41
N ASP A 18 10.55 -11.23 11.38
CA ASP A 18 9.68 -11.20 10.22
C ASP A 18 10.08 -10.05 9.29
N ARG A 19 10.09 -10.33 7.99
CA ARG A 19 10.37 -9.34 6.94
C ARG A 19 9.50 -9.62 5.73
N MET A 20 9.15 -8.57 5.00
CA MET A 20 8.48 -8.65 3.72
C MET A 20 8.89 -7.46 2.85
N ASP A 21 9.03 -7.69 1.56
CA ASP A 21 9.24 -6.62 0.59
C ASP A 21 7.89 -6.04 0.19
N VAL A 22 7.70 -4.75 0.43
CA VAL A 22 6.42 -4.06 0.18
C VAL A 22 6.65 -2.90 -0.76
N GLU A 23 5.90 -2.89 -1.85
CA GLU A 23 5.80 -1.78 -2.79
C GLU A 23 4.34 -1.33 -2.90
N MET A 24 4.08 -0.04 -2.79
CA MET A 24 2.75 0.53 -2.91
C MET A 24 2.78 1.83 -3.71
N GLY A 25 1.76 2.03 -4.52
CA GLY A 25 1.58 3.29 -5.21
C GLY A 25 0.32 3.37 -6.06
N ARG A 26 0.33 4.28 -7.04
CA ARG A 26 -0.74 4.44 -8.03
C ARG A 26 -0.40 3.60 -9.28
N SER A 27 -1.40 2.89 -9.80
CA SER A 27 -1.34 2.23 -11.10
C SER A 27 -2.36 2.83 -12.06
N SER A 28 -1.93 3.09 -13.30
CA SER A 28 -2.78 3.49 -14.43
C SER A 28 -3.03 2.35 -15.42
N PHE A 29 -2.99 1.09 -14.95
CA PHE A 29 -3.08 -0.09 -15.82
C PHE A 29 -4.50 -0.33 -16.36
N PHE A 30 -5.52 0.00 -15.57
CA PHE A 30 -6.93 -0.18 -15.92
C PHE A 30 -7.56 1.13 -16.41
N GLU A 31 -8.85 1.07 -16.80
CA GLU A 31 -9.63 2.23 -17.24
C GLU A 31 -9.64 3.37 -16.21
N GLU A 32 -9.70 3.01 -14.93
CA GLU A 32 -9.59 3.95 -13.84
C GLU A 32 -8.31 3.73 -13.05
N ASP A 33 -7.64 4.83 -12.73
CA ASP A 33 -6.49 4.80 -11.83
C ASP A 33 -6.89 4.31 -10.44
N SER A 34 -6.02 3.50 -9.85
CA SER A 34 -6.21 2.97 -8.51
C SER A 34 -4.88 2.68 -7.82
N ILE A 35 -4.97 2.12 -6.62
CA ILE A 35 -3.83 1.72 -5.79
C ILE A 35 -3.39 0.32 -6.21
N TYR A 36 -2.08 0.15 -6.39
CA TYR A 36 -1.48 -1.17 -6.40
C TYR A 36 -0.69 -1.41 -5.12
N LEU A 37 -0.63 -2.67 -4.73
CA LEU A 37 0.14 -3.17 -3.60
C LEU A 37 0.85 -4.45 -4.06
N ASN A 38 2.15 -4.50 -3.85
CA ASN A 38 2.98 -5.69 -4.03
C ASN A 38 3.54 -6.09 -2.67
N VAL A 39 3.36 -7.36 -2.29
CA VAL A 39 3.96 -7.96 -1.10
C VAL A 39 4.69 -9.24 -1.52
N ASP A 40 6.01 -9.27 -1.32
CA ASP A 40 6.88 -10.41 -1.66
C ASP A 40 6.69 -10.91 -3.11
N GLY A 41 6.58 -9.97 -4.05
CA GLY A 41 6.37 -10.25 -5.47
C GLY A 41 4.90 -10.52 -5.87
N ASN A 42 3.98 -10.61 -4.91
CA ASN A 42 2.56 -10.80 -5.18
C ASN A 42 1.88 -9.44 -5.31
N SER A 43 1.53 -9.09 -6.54
CA SER A 43 0.94 -7.78 -6.86
C SER A 43 -0.56 -7.85 -7.09
N VAL A 44 -1.27 -6.86 -6.57
CA VAL A 44 -2.68 -6.60 -6.84
C VAL A 44 -2.88 -5.12 -7.16
N VAL A 45 -3.74 -4.83 -8.12
CA VAL A 45 -4.32 -3.50 -8.30
C VAL A 45 -5.75 -3.56 -7.78
N MET A 46 -6.04 -2.76 -6.77
CA MET A 46 -7.34 -2.79 -6.09
C MET A 46 -8.41 -2.14 -6.97
N ASP A 47 -9.64 -2.63 -6.93
CA ASP A 47 -10.78 -1.85 -7.42
C ASP A 47 -10.95 -0.58 -6.57
N ARG A 48 -11.57 0.47 -7.13
CA ARG A 48 -11.67 1.77 -6.44
C ARG A 48 -12.40 1.70 -5.09
N ALA A 49 -13.43 0.86 -4.97
CA ALA A 49 -14.19 0.77 -3.73
C ALA A 49 -13.33 0.14 -2.63
N THR A 50 -12.56 -0.89 -2.96
CA THR A 50 -11.59 -1.50 -2.04
C THR A 50 -10.43 -0.56 -1.73
N ALA A 51 -9.86 0.13 -2.73
CA ALA A 51 -8.80 1.11 -2.55
C ALA A 51 -9.19 2.22 -1.54
N LYS A 52 -10.43 2.73 -1.64
CA LYS A 52 -10.95 3.72 -0.69
C LYS A 52 -10.99 3.18 0.74
N ARG A 53 -11.59 2.01 0.95
CA ARG A 53 -11.69 1.38 2.29
C ARG A 53 -10.30 1.05 2.86
N PHE A 54 -9.37 0.62 2.01
CA PHE A 54 -7.99 0.34 2.39
C PHE A 54 -7.30 1.60 2.91
N VAL A 55 -7.37 2.72 2.17
CA VAL A 55 -6.79 4.00 2.61
C VAL A 55 -7.43 4.48 3.92
N GLU A 56 -8.76 4.42 4.03
CA GLU A 56 -9.46 4.79 5.28
C GLU A 56 -8.96 3.97 6.48
N ALA A 57 -8.75 2.66 6.32
CA ALA A 57 -8.22 1.80 7.36
C ALA A 57 -6.78 2.16 7.76
N VAL A 58 -5.89 2.39 6.78
CA VAL A 58 -4.50 2.80 7.03
C VAL A 58 -4.46 4.16 7.74
N MET A 59 -5.24 5.13 7.27
CA MET A 59 -5.32 6.46 7.89
C MET A 59 -5.83 6.39 9.32
N ASN A 60 -6.86 5.59 9.60
CA ASN A 60 -7.38 5.43 10.96
C ASN A 60 -6.33 4.85 11.94
N VAL A 61 -5.52 3.89 11.49
CA VAL A 61 -4.39 3.36 12.28
C VAL A 61 -3.31 4.43 12.47
N GLY A 62 -3.01 5.18 11.41
CA GLY A 62 -2.08 6.32 11.46
C GLY A 62 -2.50 7.39 12.46
N PHE A 63 -3.78 7.80 12.44
CA PHE A 63 -4.35 8.75 13.41
C PHE A 63 -4.32 8.22 14.83
N TYR A 64 -4.64 6.94 15.05
CA TYR A 64 -4.57 6.32 16.37
C TYR A 64 -3.17 6.42 17.01
N HIS A 65 -2.12 6.23 16.19
CA HIS A 65 -0.74 6.35 16.65
C HIS A 65 -0.16 7.78 16.61
N GLY A 66 -0.89 8.75 16.05
CA GLY A 66 -0.40 10.11 15.83
C GLY A 66 0.68 10.20 14.74
N PHE A 67 0.69 9.29 13.77
CA PHE A 67 1.62 9.29 12.63
C PHE A 67 1.12 10.13 11.45
N VAL A 68 -0.14 10.53 11.50
CA VAL A 68 -0.78 11.39 10.51
C VAL A 68 -1.35 12.60 11.25
N GLU A 69 -1.04 13.79 10.74
CA GLU A 69 -1.52 15.09 11.24
C GLU A 69 -2.79 15.55 10.51
#